data_AF-A0AB34T561-F1
#
_entry.id   AF-A0AB34T561-F1
#
_cell.length_a   1.000
_cell.length_b   1.000
_cell.length_c   1.000
_cell.angle_alpha   90.00
_cell.angle_beta   90.00
_cell.angle_gamma   90.00
#
_symmetry.space_group_name_H-M   'P 1'
#
loop_
_entity.id
_entity.type
_entity.pdbx_description
1 polymer ?
#
loop_
_entity_poly.entity_id
_entity_poly.type
_entity_poly.pdbx_seq_one_letter_code
_entity_poly.pdbx_strand_id
1 'polypeptide(L)'
;MLGDFCASAKIASSFISIHLVLRFVMRKADAEKLKMYYYVGRVGSYSNLHETKRDNNGENIGLVEMDLRLTKPLSTELYQHLTGNV
;
A
#
# COMPACT_ATOMS: atom_id res chain seq x y z
N MET A 1 4.00 5.10 15.40
CA MET A 1 3.08 3.95 15.23
C MET A 1 2.55 3.95 13.81
N LEU A 2 3.25 3.31 12.87
CA LEU A 2 2.81 3.10 11.48
C LEU A 2 3.56 1.85 10.99
N GLY A 3 3.10 0.64 11.36
CA GLY A 3 3.90 -0.57 11.17
C GLY A 3 3.16 -1.89 10.87
N ASP A 4 1.82 -1.91 10.88
CA ASP A 4 1.08 -3.19 10.96
C ASP A 4 0.30 -3.59 9.69
N PHE A 5 0.70 -3.05 8.54
CA PHE A 5 0.02 -3.30 7.26
C PHE A 5 0.92 -3.91 6.20
N CYS A 6 0.42 -4.95 5.54
CA CYS A 6 0.95 -5.41 4.26
C CYS A 6 0.15 -4.73 3.15
N ALA A 7 0.78 -3.84 2.39
CA ALA A 7 0.16 -3.19 1.24
C ALA A 7 0.62 -3.84 -0.06
N SER A 8 -0.31 -4.03 -1.00
CA SER A 8 -0.03 -4.49 -2.35
C SER A 8 -0.61 -3.51 -3.36
N ALA A 9 0.15 -3.22 -4.41
CA ALA A 9 -0.31 -2.40 -5.53
C ALA A 9 -0.39 -3.28 -6.78
N LYS A 10 -1.51 -3.17 -7.49
CA LYS A 10 -1.68 -3.80 -8.79
C LYS A 10 -1.69 -2.71 -9.87
N ILE A 11 -0.75 -2.80 -10.80
CA ILE A 11 -0.68 -1.91 -11.96
C ILE A 11 -1.42 -2.61 -13.10
N ALA A 12 -2.50 -1.99 -13.58
CA ALA A 12 -3.19 -2.41 -14.79
C ALA A 12 -2.87 -1.43 -15.92
N SER A 13 -2.42 -1.95 -17.06
CA SER A 13 -2.22 -1.17 -18.28
C SER A 13 -3.41 -1.43 -19.21
N SER A 14 -4.12 -0.37 -19.60
CA SER A 14 -5.08 -0.41 -20.71
C SER A 14 -4.38 -0.04 -22.02
N PHE A 15 -4.97 -0.41 -23.16
CA PHE A 15 -4.47 -0.07 -24.52
C PHE A 15 -4.41 1.45 -24.80
N ILE A 16 -4.95 2.26 -23.91
CA ILE A 16 -4.83 3.72 -23.86
C ILE A 16 -3.85 4.00 -22.72
N SER A 17 -2.78 4.76 -22.98
CA SER A 17 -1.54 4.97 -22.16
C SER A 17 -1.70 5.51 -20.73
N ILE A 18 -2.76 5.13 -20.02
CA ILE A 18 -3.10 5.56 -18.68
C ILE A 18 -2.82 4.36 -17.76
N HIS A 19 -1.74 4.43 -16.98
CA HIS A 19 -1.47 3.42 -15.96
C HIS A 19 -2.48 3.56 -14.82
N LEU A 20 -3.27 2.51 -14.59
CA LEU A 20 -4.20 2.44 -13.48
C LEU A 20 -3.54 1.70 -12.32
N VAL A 21 -3.25 2.42 -11.24
CA VAL A 21 -2.70 1.82 -10.02
C VAL A 21 -3.84 1.64 -9.01
N LEU A 22 -4.20 0.38 -8.76
CA LEU A 22 -5.15 -0.01 -7.72
C LEU A 22 -4.39 -0.38 -6.45
N ARG A 23 -4.88 0.09 -5.30
CA ARG A 23 -4.26 -0.17 -4.01
C ARG A 23 -5.11 -1.12 -3.17
N PHE A 24 -4.43 -2.11 -2.61
CA PHE A 24 -4.98 -3.11 -1.72
C PHE A 24 -4.17 -3.17 -0.43
N VAL A 25 -4.83 -3.35 0.70
CA VAL A 25 -4.20 -3.45 2.02
C VAL A 25 -4.69 -4.71 2.71
N MET A 26 -3.79 -5.38 3.41
CA MET A 26 -4.07 -6.54 4.25
C MET A 26 -3.57 -6.23 5.67
N ARG A 27 -4.39 -6.53 6.67
CA ARG A 27 -3.96 -6.46 8.07
C ARG A 27 -2.99 -7.58 8.36
N LYS A 28 -1.95 -7.31 9.14
CA LYS A 28 -0.96 -8.32 9.54
C LYS A 28 -1.60 -9.53 10.24
N ALA A 29 -2.61 -9.32 11.08
CA ALA A 29 -3.37 -10.39 11.74
C ALA A 29 -4.12 -11.33 10.77
N ASP A 30 -4.49 -10.83 9.58
CA ASP A 30 -5.25 -11.59 8.58
C ASP A 30 -4.32 -12.33 7.59
N ALA A 31 -3.03 -11.97 7.54
CA ALA A 31 -2.07 -12.48 6.57
C ALA A 31 -1.83 -13.99 6.70
N GLU A 32 -1.80 -14.51 7.92
CA GLU A 32 -1.58 -15.94 8.18
C GLU A 32 -2.84 -16.79 7.98
N LYS A 33 -4.03 -16.20 8.20
CA LYS A 33 -5.29 -16.96 8.26
C LYS A 33 -6.10 -16.93 6.98
N LEU A 34 -6.22 -15.76 6.35
CA LEU A 34 -7.22 -15.53 5.31
C LEU A 34 -6.63 -15.01 4.00
N LYS A 35 -5.42 -14.43 4.02
CA LYS A 35 -4.79 -13.76 2.86
C LYS A 35 -5.74 -12.81 2.12
N MET A 36 -6.66 -12.19 2.87
CA MET A 36 -7.69 -11.31 2.33
C MET A 36 -7.14 -9.90 2.19
N TYR A 37 -7.34 -9.33 1.00
CA TYR A 37 -6.95 -7.97 0.67
C TYR A 37 -8.19 -7.09 0.57
N TYR A 38 -8.17 -5.96 1.29
CA TYR A 38 -9.18 -4.92 1.17
C TYR A 38 -8.78 -3.99 0.03
N TYR A 39 -9.68 -3.78 -0.92
CA TYR A 39 -9.53 -2.73 -1.91
C TYR A 39 -9.72 -1.37 -1.25
N VAL A 40 -8.71 -0.50 -1.32
CA VAL A 40 -8.74 0.82 -0.67
C VAL A 40 -8.84 1.98 -1.67
N GLY A 41 -8.78 1.69 -2.97
CA GLY A 41 -9.03 2.68 -4.01
C GLY A 41 -7.97 2.75 -5.10
N ARG A 42 -8.17 3.69 -6.01
CA ARG A 42 -7.22 4.03 -7.07
C ARG A 42 -6.25 5.11 -6.59
N VAL A 43 -4.97 4.94 -6.90
CA VAL A 43 -3.94 5.97 -6.71
C VAL A 43 -4.08 7.04 -7.80
N GLY A 44 -4.14 8.30 -7.38
CA GLY A 44 -4.27 9.46 -8.26
C GLY A 44 -2.94 10.17 -8.52
N SER A 45 -2.05 10.18 -7.54
CA SER A 45 -0.73 10.80 -7.66
C SER A 45 0.27 10.15 -6.72
N TYR A 46 1.55 10.43 -6.96
CA TYR A 46 2.65 10.06 -6.07
C TYR A 46 3.60 11.24 -5.85
N SER A 47 4.35 11.21 -4.76
CA SER A 47 5.35 12.22 -4.40
C SER A 47 6.48 11.60 -3.58
N ASN A 48 7.54 12.36 -3.31
CA ASN A 48 8.65 11.96 -2.43
C ASN A 48 9.31 10.63 -2.85
N LEU A 49 9.44 10.39 -4.16
CA LEU A 49 10.14 9.24 -4.70
C LEU A 49 11.62 9.34 -4.37
N HIS A 50 12.15 8.39 -3.60
CA HIS A 50 13.57 8.32 -3.30
C HIS A 50 14.03 6.88 -3.08
N GLU A 51 15.29 6.63 -3.37
CA GLU A 51 15.94 5.37 -3.06
C GLU A 51 16.51 5.41 -1.65
N THR A 52 16.30 4.33 -0.90
CA THR A 52 16.91 4.12 0.42
C THR A 52 17.51 2.73 0.49
N LYS A 53 18.43 2.53 1.42
CA LYS A 53 19.06 1.23 1.67
C LYS A 53 18.68 0.80 3.07
N ARG A 54 18.13 -0.40 3.18
CA ARG A 54 17.90 -1.02 4.49
C ARG A 54 18.91 -2.13 4.67
N ASP A 55 19.70 -2.01 5.73
CA ASP A 55 20.53 -3.10 6.21
C ASP A 55 19.62 -4.12 6.92
N ASN A 56 19.57 -5.32 6.39
CA ASN A 56 18.91 -6.45 7.02
C ASN A 56 19.93 -7.56 7.21
N ASN A 57 20.52 -7.65 8.40
CA ASN A 57 21.50 -8.66 8.78
C ASN A 57 22.71 -8.76 7.81
N GLY A 58 23.23 -7.63 7.32
CA GLY A 58 24.40 -7.58 6.44
C GLY A 58 24.09 -7.64 4.94
N GLU A 59 22.82 -7.82 4.57
CA GLU A 59 22.35 -7.69 3.19
C GLU A 59 21.78 -6.28 2.97
N ASN A 60 22.38 -5.53 2.03
CA ASN A 60 21.89 -4.22 1.63
C ASN A 60 20.72 -4.39 0.67
N ILE A 61 19.50 -4.21 1.15
CA ILE A 61 18.30 -4.24 0.32
C ILE A 61 18.05 -2.82 -0.20
N GLY A 62 18.10 -2.67 -1.54
CA GLY A 62 17.69 -1.44 -2.21
C GLY A 62 16.16 -1.30 -2.14
N LEU A 63 15.70 -0.22 -1.53
CA LEU A 63 14.29 0.12 -1.38
C LEU A 63 14.00 1.39 -2.15
N VAL A 64 12.83 1.44 -2.77
CA VAL A 64 12.27 2.66 -3.35
C VAL A 64 11.08 3.05 -2.50
N GLU A 65 11.16 4.19 -1.85
CA GLU A 65 10.09 4.76 -1.04
C GLU A 65 9.39 5.88 -1.81
N MET A 66 8.07 5.92 -1.72
CA MET A 66 7.24 6.95 -2.33
C MET A 66 5.93 7.10 -1.57
N ASP A 67 5.40 8.31 -1.55
CA ASP A 67 4.07 8.59 -1.02
C ASP A 67 3.04 8.45 -2.12
N LEU A 68 2.00 7.64 -1.89
CA LEU A 68 0.91 7.45 -2.83
C LEU A 68 -0.37 8.07 -2.29
N ARG A 69 -1.03 8.92 -3.10
CA ARG A 69 -2.32 9.52 -2.74
C ARG A 69 -3.47 8.85 -3.47
N LEU A 70 -4.48 8.44 -2.73
CA LEU A 70 -5.71 7.90 -3.29
C LEU A 70 -6.53 9.01 -3.95
N THR A 71 -7.21 8.68 -5.05
CA THR A 71 -8.14 9.58 -5.76
C THR A 71 -9.36 9.96 -4.92
N LYS A 72 -9.77 9.07 -4.00
CA LYS A 72 -10.84 9.30 -3.03
C LYS A 72 -10.30 9.00 -1.63
N PRO A 73 -10.74 9.75 -0.60
CA PRO A 73 -10.38 9.43 0.78
C PRO A 73 -10.92 8.05 1.15
N LEU A 74 -10.18 7.35 2.01
CA LEU A 74 -10.65 6.11 2.61
C LEU A 74 -11.85 6.41 3.52
N SER A 75 -12.86 5.54 3.55
CA SER A 75 -13.94 5.70 4.51
C SER A 75 -13.44 5.54 5.95
N THR A 76 -14.05 6.25 6.89
CA THR A 76 -13.70 6.19 8.32
C THR A 76 -13.81 4.76 8.86
N GLU A 77 -14.89 4.05 8.52
CA GLU A 77 -15.12 2.67 8.94
C GLU A 77 -14.01 1.72 8.47
N LEU A 78 -13.59 1.84 7.19
CA LEU A 78 -12.53 1.00 6.65
C LEU A 78 -11.18 1.38 7.26
N TYR A 79 -10.93 2.66 7.51
CA TYR A 79 -9.73 3.11 8.21
C TYR A 79 -9.63 2.53 9.63
N GLN A 80 -10.70 2.60 10.42
CA GLN A 80 -10.78 2.04 11.76
C GLN A 80 -10.61 0.52 11.74
N HIS A 81 -11.32 -0.17 10.85
CA HIS A 81 -11.20 -1.62 10.69
C HIS A 81 -9.77 -2.04 10.36
N LEU A 82 -9.10 -1.31 9.45
CA LEU A 82 -7.72 -1.58 9.10
C LEU A 82 -6.78 -1.32 10.28
N THR A 83 -6.88 -0.16 10.93
CA THR A 83 -5.95 0.28 11.99
C THR A 83 -6.18 -0.36 13.35
N GLY A 84 -7.35 -0.97 13.57
CA GLY A 84 -7.73 -1.46 14.89
C GLY A 84 -7.98 -0.35 15.91
N ASN A 85 -7.98 0.91 15.48
CA ASN A 85 -8.35 2.05 16.32
C ASN A 85 -9.87 2.19 16.29
N VAL A 86 -10.49 2.06 17.46
CA VAL A 86 -11.90 2.40 17.71
C VAL A 86 -11.93 3.76 18.40
#